data_AF-A0A438D2V3-F1
#
_entry.id   AF-A0A438D2V3-F1
#
_cell.length_a   1.000
_cell.length_b   1.000
_cell.length_c   1.000
_cell.angle_alpha   90.00
_cell.angle_beta   90.00
_cell.angle_gamma   90.00
#
_symmetry.space_group_name_H-M   'P 1'
#
loop_
_entity.id
_entity.type
_entity.pdbx_description
1 polymer ?
#
loop_
_entity_poly.entity_id
_entity_poly.type
_entity_poly.pdbx_seq_one_letter_code
_entity_poly.pdbx_strand_id
1 'polypeptide(L)'
;MEWGHGRQSKVDKLHSRSFLHISRPFRLPAILVGDGRLGGISGTISAYESLKLRGYDVVAIVIEDHGLVNEVPLLSYLGNRVPVLVLPPVPQDPSDNLMEWFDKSQAVFSSLKEIMLSVYSERIQRFHDMPKRAGDIFWWPFTQHKLVPEETVTVIDSRCGENFSVHKVQNNDFIAQQFDACASWWTQGPDATLQVIL
;
A
#
# COMPACT_ATOMS: atom_id res chain seq x y z
N MET A 1 -12.02 -46.01 11.37
CA MET A 1 -10.85 -45.39 10.72
C MET A 1 -11.35 -44.67 9.49
N GLU A 2 -11.73 -43.40 9.62
CA GLU A 2 -12.08 -42.55 8.49
C GLU A 2 -11.11 -41.37 8.47
N TRP A 3 -10.12 -41.46 7.59
CA TRP A 3 -9.22 -40.38 7.25
C TRP A 3 -9.53 -39.98 5.81
N GLY A 4 -10.27 -38.90 5.59
CA GLY A 4 -10.63 -38.54 4.21
C GLY A 4 -11.28 -37.19 3.93
N HIS A 5 -11.41 -36.25 4.88
CA HIS A 5 -12.14 -34.99 4.62
C HIS A 5 -11.33 -33.69 4.85
N GLY A 6 -10.03 -33.78 5.16
CA GLY A 6 -9.22 -32.60 5.49
C GLY A 6 -8.55 -31.87 4.33
N ARG A 7 -8.53 -32.43 3.11
CA ARG A 7 -7.74 -31.88 1.99
C ARG A 7 -8.52 -31.06 0.97
N GLN A 8 -9.83 -31.27 0.83
CA GLN A 8 -10.65 -30.54 -0.15
C GLN A 8 -10.91 -29.08 0.28
N SER A 9 -11.08 -28.80 1.58
CA SER A 9 -11.51 -27.47 2.05
C SER A 9 -10.43 -26.36 1.97
N LYS A 10 -9.16 -26.71 1.74
CA LYS A 10 -8.09 -25.73 1.54
C LYS A 10 -8.02 -25.21 0.11
N VAL A 11 -8.44 -26.00 -0.87
CA VAL A 11 -8.37 -25.64 -2.31
C VAL A 11 -9.53 -24.71 -2.69
N ASP A 12 -10.70 -24.88 -2.08
CA ASP A 12 -11.89 -24.06 -2.36
C ASP A 12 -11.81 -22.63 -1.80
N LYS A 13 -10.95 -22.36 -0.80
CA LYS A 13 -10.79 -21.03 -0.17
C LYS A 13 -9.97 -20.02 -1.00
N LEU A 14 -9.40 -20.44 -2.13
CA LEU A 14 -8.71 -19.54 -3.07
C LEU A 14 -9.68 -18.83 -4.03
N HIS A 15 -10.91 -19.35 -4.22
CA HIS A 15 -11.85 -18.85 -5.24
C HIS A 15 -12.68 -17.61 -4.85
N SER A 16 -12.53 -17.07 -3.64
CA SER A 16 -13.27 -15.87 -3.21
C SER A 16 -12.42 -14.95 -2.32
N ARG A 17 -11.21 -14.63 -2.77
CA ARG A 17 -10.37 -13.61 -2.12
C ARG A 17 -10.28 -12.40 -3.02
N SER A 18 -10.59 -11.22 -2.47
CA SER A 18 -10.42 -9.96 -3.20
C SER A 18 -8.95 -9.77 -3.61
N PHE A 19 -8.72 -9.07 -4.72
CA PHE A 19 -7.35 -8.75 -5.18
C PHE A 19 -6.53 -8.08 -4.08
N LEU A 20 -7.16 -7.21 -3.28
CA LEU A 20 -6.54 -6.53 -2.13
C LEU A 20 -6.02 -7.49 -1.06
N HIS A 21 -6.61 -8.66 -0.91
CA HIS A 21 -6.12 -9.68 0.01
C HIS A 21 -4.85 -10.33 -0.56
N ILE A 22 -4.84 -10.67 -1.85
CA ILE A 22 -3.73 -11.36 -2.50
C ILE A 22 -2.46 -10.50 -2.50
N SER A 23 -2.59 -9.19 -2.74
CA SER A 23 -1.45 -8.28 -2.79
C SER A 23 -0.98 -7.79 -1.41
N ARG A 24 -1.69 -8.14 -0.32
CA ARG A 24 -1.44 -7.56 1.01
C ARG A 24 -0.06 -7.85 1.59
N PRO A 25 0.53 -9.05 1.42
CA PRO A 25 1.87 -9.36 1.93
C PRO A 25 2.96 -8.45 1.35
N PHE A 26 2.76 -7.89 0.16
CA PHE A 26 3.75 -7.04 -0.50
C PHE A 26 3.66 -5.56 -0.07
N ARG A 27 2.48 -5.11 0.41
CA ARG A 27 2.19 -3.73 0.85
C ARG A 27 2.86 -2.67 -0.05
N LEU A 28 2.72 -2.85 -1.36
CA LEU A 28 3.26 -1.91 -2.32
C LEU A 28 2.45 -0.60 -2.24
N PRO A 29 3.09 0.56 -2.43
CA PRO A 29 2.37 1.81 -2.62
C PRO A 29 1.41 1.67 -3.79
N ALA A 30 0.22 2.25 -3.67
CA ALA A 30 -0.84 2.10 -4.65
C ALA A 30 -1.22 3.44 -5.28
N ILE A 31 -1.56 3.42 -6.56
CA ILE A 31 -2.29 4.49 -7.22
C ILE A 31 -3.73 4.03 -7.36
N LEU A 32 -4.68 4.91 -7.03
CA LEU A 32 -6.10 4.61 -7.21
C LEU A 32 -6.59 5.29 -8.48
N VAL A 33 -7.09 4.50 -9.43
CA VAL A 33 -7.86 5.03 -10.56
C VAL A 33 -9.31 5.16 -10.09
N GLY A 34 -9.77 6.40 -9.93
CA GLY A 34 -11.13 6.72 -9.52
C GLY A 34 -12.07 6.88 -10.72
N ASP A 35 -13.32 7.21 -10.42
CA ASP A 35 -14.37 7.43 -11.41
C ASP A 35 -14.75 8.91 -11.49
N GLY A 36 -14.61 9.50 -12.68
CA GLY A 36 -14.97 10.88 -12.97
C GLY A 36 -16.44 11.12 -13.30
N ARG A 37 -17.25 10.05 -13.41
CA ARG A 37 -18.67 10.15 -13.79
C ARG A 37 -19.54 10.57 -12.60
N LEU A 38 -20.83 10.78 -12.88
CA LEU A 38 -21.82 11.05 -11.84
C LEU A 38 -21.89 9.86 -10.87
N GLY A 39 -21.76 10.15 -9.57
CA GLY A 39 -21.67 9.12 -8.52
C GLY A 39 -20.24 8.60 -8.26
N GLY A 40 -19.28 8.94 -9.13
CA GLY A 40 -17.90 8.47 -9.04
C GLY A 40 -17.13 8.96 -7.81
N ILE A 41 -17.53 10.11 -7.22
CA ILE A 41 -16.96 10.63 -5.97
C ILE A 41 -17.11 9.59 -4.84
N SER A 42 -18.33 9.09 -4.63
CA SER A 42 -18.63 8.12 -3.55
C SER A 42 -17.92 6.79 -3.77
N GLY A 43 -17.89 6.30 -5.02
CA GLY A 43 -17.18 5.08 -5.39
C GLY A 43 -15.67 5.21 -5.15
N THR A 44 -15.08 6.32 -5.55
CA THR A 44 -13.64 6.60 -5.38
C THR A 44 -13.28 6.71 -3.90
N ILE A 45 -14.07 7.42 -3.09
CA ILE A 45 -13.86 7.51 -1.63
C ILE A 45 -13.97 6.12 -0.99
N SER A 46 -15.00 5.35 -1.35
CA SER A 46 -15.21 4.01 -0.80
C SER A 46 -14.07 3.05 -1.15
N ALA A 47 -13.53 3.13 -2.37
CA ALA A 47 -12.36 2.37 -2.80
C ALA A 47 -11.08 2.82 -2.05
N TYR A 48 -10.88 4.13 -1.90
CA TYR A 48 -9.76 4.71 -1.14
C TYR A 48 -9.78 4.25 0.33
N GLU A 49 -10.92 4.37 1.01
CA GLU A 49 -11.07 3.92 2.39
C GLU A 49 -10.87 2.41 2.51
N SER A 50 -11.36 1.62 1.55
CA SER A 50 -11.13 0.17 1.52
C SER A 50 -9.65 -0.20 1.40
N LEU A 51 -8.86 0.58 0.66
CA LEU A 51 -7.41 0.43 0.58
C LEU A 51 -6.74 0.83 1.89
N LYS A 52 -7.14 1.96 2.47
CA LYS A 52 -6.58 2.49 3.73
C LYS A 52 -6.86 1.59 4.92
N LEU A 53 -8.08 1.06 5.05
CA LEU A 53 -8.47 0.10 6.08
C LEU A 53 -7.59 -1.16 6.03
N ARG A 54 -7.19 -1.58 4.82
CA ARG A 54 -6.28 -2.72 4.63
C ARG A 54 -4.82 -2.35 4.80
N GLY A 55 -4.48 -1.10 5.12
CA GLY A 55 -3.12 -0.65 5.34
C GLY A 55 -2.32 -0.44 4.05
N TYR A 56 -2.99 -0.15 2.92
CA TYR A 56 -2.30 0.31 1.72
C TYR A 56 -2.02 1.81 1.78
N ASP A 57 -0.87 2.19 1.27
CA ASP A 57 -0.46 3.58 1.13
C ASP A 57 -0.80 4.05 -0.28
N VAL A 58 -1.96 4.70 -0.44
CA VAL A 58 -2.36 5.35 -1.68
C VAL A 58 -1.58 6.64 -1.87
N VAL A 59 -0.80 6.73 -2.96
CA VAL A 59 0.14 7.84 -3.22
C VAL A 59 -0.43 8.91 -4.14
N ALA A 60 -1.40 8.55 -4.97
CA ALA A 60 -2.11 9.44 -5.87
C ALA A 60 -3.46 8.83 -6.26
N ILE A 61 -4.40 9.70 -6.62
CA ILE A 61 -5.66 9.32 -7.27
C ILE A 61 -5.66 9.90 -8.67
N VAL A 62 -6.05 9.11 -9.67
CA VAL A 62 -6.19 9.56 -11.07
C VAL A 62 -7.63 9.35 -11.49
N ILE A 63 -8.25 10.36 -12.10
CA ILE A 63 -9.62 10.28 -12.62
C ILE A 63 -9.68 10.77 -14.07
N GLU A 64 -10.62 10.26 -14.85
CA GLU A 64 -10.96 10.80 -16.17
C GLU A 64 -11.86 12.03 -16.02
N ASP A 65 -11.64 13.08 -16.78
CA ASP A 65 -12.52 14.25 -16.81
C ASP A 65 -13.81 13.97 -17.57
N HIS A 66 -14.94 14.23 -16.91
CA HIS A 66 -16.27 14.21 -17.52
C HIS A 66 -17.02 15.54 -17.34
N GLY A 67 -16.31 16.63 -17.03
CA GLY A 67 -16.87 17.98 -16.86
C GLY A 67 -17.67 18.18 -15.57
N LEU A 68 -17.56 17.25 -14.62
CA LEU A 68 -18.27 17.28 -13.33
C LEU A 68 -17.43 17.84 -12.18
N VAL A 69 -16.15 18.14 -12.43
CA VAL A 69 -15.24 18.76 -11.45
C VAL A 69 -15.13 17.91 -10.17
N ASN A 70 -15.10 16.57 -10.34
CA ASN A 70 -15.08 15.60 -9.24
C ASN A 70 -13.82 15.74 -8.37
N GLU A 71 -12.73 16.29 -8.91
CA GLU A 71 -11.46 16.50 -8.22
C GLU A 71 -11.59 17.45 -7.03
N VAL A 72 -12.48 18.45 -7.07
CA VAL A 72 -12.61 19.44 -6.00
C VAL A 72 -13.17 18.81 -4.70
N PRO A 73 -14.31 18.09 -4.73
CA PRO A 73 -14.79 17.34 -3.57
C PRO A 73 -13.79 16.27 -3.09
N LEU A 74 -13.11 15.57 -4.01
CA LEU A 74 -12.13 14.55 -3.66
C LEU A 74 -10.93 15.13 -2.91
N LEU A 75 -10.34 16.22 -3.42
CA LEU A 75 -9.24 16.93 -2.75
C LEU A 75 -9.64 17.43 -1.36
N SER A 76 -10.86 17.98 -1.25
CA SER A 76 -11.41 18.43 0.03
C SER A 76 -11.55 17.28 1.03
N TYR A 77 -12.04 16.11 0.60
CA TYR A 77 -12.18 14.93 1.47
C TYR A 77 -10.81 14.42 1.94
N LEU A 78 -9.83 14.39 1.05
CA LEU A 78 -8.47 13.89 1.32
C LEU A 78 -7.63 14.88 2.14
N GLY A 79 -8.13 16.09 2.40
CA GLY A 79 -7.42 17.15 3.11
C GLY A 79 -6.08 17.52 2.44
N ASN A 80 -6.04 17.49 1.11
CA ASN A 80 -4.83 17.72 0.29
C ASN A 80 -3.63 16.82 0.62
N ARG A 81 -3.84 15.68 1.29
CA ARG A 81 -2.75 14.74 1.63
C ARG A 81 -2.36 13.83 0.47
N VAL A 82 -3.29 13.58 -0.44
CA VAL A 82 -3.09 12.73 -1.61
C VAL A 82 -3.46 13.55 -2.85
N PRO A 83 -2.55 13.70 -3.83
CA PRO A 83 -2.84 14.43 -5.06
C PRO A 83 -3.92 13.71 -5.87
N VAL A 84 -4.82 14.50 -6.45
CA VAL A 84 -5.84 14.04 -7.42
C VAL A 84 -5.45 14.61 -8.77
N LEU A 85 -5.16 13.72 -9.72
CA LEU A 85 -4.78 14.04 -11.08
C LEU A 85 -5.95 13.77 -12.01
N VAL A 86 -6.18 14.68 -12.97
CA VAL A 86 -7.30 14.61 -13.90
C VAL A 86 -6.76 14.39 -15.31
N LEU A 87 -7.18 13.29 -15.93
CA LEU A 87 -6.87 12.96 -17.32
C LEU A 87 -7.95 13.56 -18.25
N PRO A 88 -7.58 13.94 -19.49
CA PRO A 88 -8.57 14.33 -20.48
C PRO A 88 -9.54 13.18 -20.80
N PRO A 89 -10.75 13.47 -21.29
CA PRO A 89 -11.73 12.45 -21.63
C PRO A 89 -11.17 11.48 -22.67
N VAL A 90 -11.42 10.19 -22.47
CA VAL A 90 -10.98 9.13 -23.37
C VAL A 90 -11.87 9.14 -24.62
N PRO A 91 -11.28 9.04 -25.84
CA PRO A 91 -12.05 8.87 -27.06
C PRO A 91 -13.04 7.70 -26.97
N GLN A 92 -14.29 7.93 -27.39
CA GLN A 92 -15.35 6.93 -27.31
C GLN A 92 -15.38 6.00 -28.53
N ASP A 93 -14.70 6.39 -29.63
CA ASP A 93 -14.60 5.58 -30.83
C ASP A 93 -13.68 4.37 -30.57
N PRO A 94 -14.19 3.13 -30.64
CA PRO A 94 -13.37 1.93 -30.42
C PRO A 94 -12.25 1.73 -31.45
N SER A 95 -12.29 2.44 -32.58
CA SER A 95 -11.27 2.38 -33.63
C SER A 95 -10.15 3.41 -33.47
N ASP A 96 -10.26 4.32 -32.49
CA ASP A 96 -9.24 5.30 -32.16
C ASP A 96 -7.96 4.61 -31.62
N ASN A 97 -6.79 5.07 -32.06
CA ASN A 97 -5.50 4.51 -31.65
C ASN A 97 -4.93 5.13 -30.36
N LEU A 98 -5.65 6.10 -29.77
CA LEU A 98 -5.36 6.81 -28.52
C LEU A 98 -4.06 7.64 -28.51
N MET A 99 -3.34 7.75 -29.62
CA MET A 99 -2.04 8.43 -29.65
C MET A 99 -2.16 9.91 -29.28
N GLU A 100 -3.14 10.62 -29.86
CA GLU A 100 -3.38 12.03 -29.54
C GLU A 100 -3.83 12.21 -28.08
N TRP A 101 -4.59 11.25 -27.54
CA TRP A 101 -5.01 11.26 -26.13
C TRP A 101 -3.82 11.06 -25.19
N PHE A 102 -2.90 10.16 -25.51
CA PHE A 102 -1.67 9.96 -24.74
C PHE A 102 -0.77 11.21 -24.78
N ASP A 103 -0.63 11.85 -25.93
CA ASP A 103 0.14 13.09 -26.08
C ASP A 103 -0.47 14.22 -25.21
N LYS A 104 -1.79 14.38 -25.23
CA LYS A 104 -2.50 15.34 -24.35
C LYS A 104 -2.36 15.01 -22.87
N SER A 105 -2.31 13.71 -22.53
CA SER A 105 -2.20 13.22 -21.16
C SER A 105 -0.76 13.18 -20.63
N GLN A 106 0.24 13.46 -21.47
CA GLN A 106 1.65 13.27 -21.15
C GLN A 106 2.09 14.04 -19.90
N ALA A 107 1.61 15.27 -19.72
CA ALA A 107 1.91 16.09 -18.55
C ALA A 107 1.40 15.44 -17.25
N VAL A 108 0.19 14.89 -17.29
CA VAL A 108 -0.44 14.21 -16.14
C VAL A 108 0.31 12.94 -15.78
N PHE A 109 0.67 12.12 -16.78
CA PHE A 109 1.47 10.91 -16.56
C PHE A 109 2.88 11.22 -16.07
N SER A 110 3.49 12.31 -16.55
CA SER A 110 4.81 12.75 -16.08
C SER A 110 4.76 13.17 -14.62
N SER A 111 3.76 13.97 -14.24
CA SER A 111 3.52 14.36 -12.84
C SER A 111 3.26 13.15 -11.94
N LEU A 112 2.43 12.19 -12.40
CA LEU A 112 2.19 10.94 -11.67
C LEU A 112 3.49 10.16 -11.42
N LYS A 113 4.31 10.02 -12.46
CA LYS A 113 5.62 9.35 -12.36
C LYS A 113 6.53 10.06 -11.36
N GLU A 114 6.60 11.39 -11.39
CA GLU A 114 7.40 12.18 -10.45
C GLU A 114 6.93 11.98 -9.01
N ILE A 115 5.61 11.99 -8.77
CA ILE A 115 5.03 11.69 -7.45
C ILE A 115 5.44 10.30 -6.96
N MET A 116 5.32 9.28 -7.82
CA MET A 116 5.71 7.91 -7.47
C MET A 116 7.20 7.81 -7.09
N LEU A 117 8.06 8.46 -7.86
CA LEU A 117 9.51 8.47 -7.60
C LEU A 117 9.83 9.21 -6.31
N SER A 118 9.22 10.37 -6.06
CA SER A 118 9.41 11.14 -4.82
C SER A 118 9.01 10.31 -3.60
N VAL A 119 7.81 9.73 -3.62
CA VAL A 119 7.30 8.91 -2.50
C VAL A 119 8.19 7.69 -2.26
N TYR A 120 8.69 7.06 -3.33
CA TYR A 120 9.63 5.95 -3.21
C TYR A 120 10.94 6.40 -2.55
N SER A 121 11.56 7.47 -3.04
CA SER A 121 12.80 8.02 -2.49
C SER A 121 12.66 8.41 -1.02
N GLU A 122 11.58 9.11 -0.65
CA GLU A 122 11.27 9.48 0.73
C GLU A 122 11.09 8.24 1.63
N ARG A 123 10.43 7.20 1.12
CA ARG A 123 10.24 5.94 1.87
C ARG A 123 11.56 5.24 2.15
N ILE A 124 12.45 5.15 1.15
CA ILE A 124 13.78 4.53 1.32
C ILE A 124 14.62 5.33 2.30
N GLN A 125 14.67 6.66 2.15
CA GLN A 125 15.39 7.52 3.07
C GLN A 125 14.89 7.35 4.52
N ARG A 126 13.56 7.31 4.71
CA ARG A 126 12.97 7.05 6.02
C ARG A 126 13.44 5.73 6.63
N PHE A 127 13.56 4.66 5.84
CA PHE A 127 14.06 3.38 6.36
C PHE A 127 15.53 3.47 6.79
N HIS A 128 16.37 4.16 6.03
CA HIS A 128 17.78 4.36 6.39
C HIS A 128 17.95 5.20 7.66
N ASP A 129 17.09 6.20 7.86
CA ASP A 129 17.18 7.08 9.03
C ASP A 129 16.58 6.48 10.32
N MET A 130 15.71 5.46 10.20
CA MET A 130 14.95 4.90 11.32
C MET A 130 15.81 4.28 12.43
N PRO A 131 16.83 3.45 12.15
CA PRO A 131 17.71 2.86 13.16
C PRO A 131 18.37 3.90 14.06
N LYS A 132 19.04 4.89 13.46
CA LYS A 132 19.71 5.98 14.17
C LYS A 132 18.73 6.75 15.05
N ARG A 133 17.62 7.21 14.46
CA ARG A 133 16.59 7.97 15.18
C ARG A 133 16.00 7.18 16.34
N ALA A 134 15.82 5.87 16.18
CA ALA A 134 15.32 5.01 17.23
C ALA A 134 16.31 4.92 18.40
N GLY A 135 17.61 4.78 18.12
CA GLY A 135 18.65 4.81 19.15
C GLY A 135 18.77 6.15 19.88
N ASP A 136 18.53 7.26 19.19
CA ASP A 136 18.63 8.61 19.76
C ASP A 136 17.39 9.00 20.59
N ILE A 137 16.20 8.51 20.23
CA ILE A 137 14.92 9.00 20.78
C ILE A 137 14.26 7.98 21.72
N PHE A 138 14.35 6.68 21.43
CA PHE A 138 13.61 5.67 22.19
C PHE A 138 14.36 5.20 23.43
N TRP A 139 13.58 4.98 24.50
CA TRP A 139 14.02 4.20 25.64
C TRP A 139 13.38 2.81 25.60
N TRP A 140 14.04 1.85 24.94
CA TRP A 140 13.51 0.47 24.90
C TRP A 140 13.49 -0.19 26.28
N PRO A 141 12.39 -0.87 26.65
CA PRO A 141 12.31 -1.61 27.90
C PRO A 141 13.22 -2.84 27.85
N PHE A 142 13.71 -3.28 29.02
CA PHE A 142 14.55 -4.48 29.18
C PHE A 142 15.76 -4.57 28.23
N THR A 143 16.26 -3.42 27.77
CA THR A 143 17.35 -3.32 26.78
C THR A 143 18.46 -2.45 27.35
N GLN A 144 19.69 -2.95 27.34
CA GLN A 144 20.87 -2.16 27.71
C GLN A 144 21.37 -1.37 26.49
N HIS A 145 20.98 -0.09 26.36
CA HIS A 145 21.20 0.70 25.13
C HIS A 145 22.67 0.85 24.72
N LYS A 146 23.61 0.86 25.67
CA LYS A 146 25.06 0.89 25.36
C LYS A 146 25.55 -0.32 24.56
N LEU A 147 24.77 -1.42 24.53
CA LEU A 147 25.12 -2.67 23.87
C LEU A 147 24.32 -2.89 22.58
N VAL A 148 23.56 -1.90 22.11
CA VAL A 148 22.74 -2.01 20.89
C VAL A 148 23.35 -1.14 19.80
N PRO A 149 24.14 -1.72 18.87
CA PRO A 149 24.59 -1.01 17.68
C PRO A 149 23.40 -0.65 16.77
N GLU A 150 23.54 0.45 16.03
CA GLU A 150 22.51 0.94 15.11
C GLU A 150 22.10 -0.13 14.07
N GLU A 151 23.09 -0.82 13.50
CA GLU A 151 22.92 -1.88 12.51
C GLU A 151 22.14 -3.11 13.01
N THR A 152 21.98 -3.26 14.33
CA THR A 152 21.21 -4.37 14.93
C THR A 152 19.74 -4.01 15.16
N VAL A 153 19.36 -2.75 14.98
CA VAL A 153 17.98 -2.31 15.14
C VAL A 153 17.15 -2.77 13.94
N THR A 154 16.21 -3.67 14.19
CA THR A 154 15.31 -4.20 13.14
C THR A 154 14.30 -3.15 12.68
N VAL A 155 14.32 -2.79 11.39
CA VAL A 155 13.36 -1.87 10.77
C VAL A 155 12.14 -2.66 10.26
N ILE A 156 11.07 -2.68 11.05
CA ILE A 156 9.81 -3.35 10.71
C ILE A 156 8.89 -2.36 9.98
N ASP A 157 8.59 -2.62 8.70
CA ASP A 157 7.66 -1.83 7.88
C ASP A 157 6.19 -2.20 8.15
N SER A 158 5.91 -3.50 8.22
CA SER A 158 4.56 -4.00 8.45
C SER A 158 4.54 -5.45 8.95
N ARG A 159 3.35 -5.96 9.23
CA ARG A 159 3.10 -7.37 9.56
C ARG A 159 1.91 -7.87 8.75
N CYS A 160 1.96 -9.13 8.32
CA CYS A 160 0.84 -9.85 7.73
C CYS A 160 0.80 -11.28 8.29
N GLY A 161 -0.23 -11.61 9.05
CA GLY A 161 -0.29 -12.83 9.85
C GLY A 161 0.84 -12.88 10.88
N GLU A 162 1.62 -13.96 10.82
CA GLU A 162 2.76 -14.28 11.67
C GLU A 162 4.08 -13.69 11.16
N ASN A 163 4.10 -13.05 9.99
CA ASN A 163 5.33 -12.56 9.38
C ASN A 163 5.43 -11.04 9.45
N PHE A 164 6.59 -10.56 9.89
CA PHE A 164 7.05 -9.19 9.71
C PHE A 164 7.58 -8.99 8.30
N SER A 165 7.30 -7.81 7.74
CA SER A 165 7.99 -7.26 6.59
C SER A 165 9.10 -6.34 7.09
N VAL A 166 10.35 -6.79 6.98
CA VAL A 166 11.52 -6.11 7.53
C VAL A 166 12.37 -5.55 6.41
N HIS A 167 12.72 -4.27 6.51
CA HIS A 167 13.68 -3.65 5.61
C HIS A 167 15.11 -4.12 5.91
N LYS A 168 15.84 -4.49 4.87
CA LYS A 168 17.23 -4.93 4.94
C LYS A 168 18.04 -4.25 3.85
N VAL A 169 19.30 -4.00 4.17
CA VAL A 169 20.32 -3.51 3.24
C VAL A 169 21.37 -4.61 3.09
N GLN A 170 21.37 -5.31 1.94
CA GLN A 170 22.44 -6.26 1.56
C GLN A 170 22.78 -6.03 0.09
N ASN A 171 23.82 -5.25 -0.18
CA ASN A 171 24.17 -4.70 -1.50
C ASN A 171 23.11 -3.77 -2.13
N ASN A 172 21.82 -4.08 -1.98
CA ASN A 172 20.66 -3.27 -2.35
C ASN A 172 19.61 -3.27 -1.21
N ASP A 173 18.65 -2.36 -1.29
CA ASP A 173 17.47 -2.29 -0.43
C ASP A 173 16.40 -3.31 -0.81
N PHE A 174 15.88 -4.05 0.18
CA PHE A 174 14.75 -4.96 -0.02
C PHE A 174 13.94 -5.17 1.26
N ILE A 175 12.72 -5.65 1.09
CA ILE A 175 11.84 -6.09 2.18
C ILE A 175 11.86 -7.61 2.24
N ALA A 176 12.21 -8.17 3.40
CA ALA A 176 12.20 -9.60 3.65
C ALA A 176 11.12 -9.99 4.65
N GLN A 177 10.47 -11.12 4.42
CA GLN A 177 9.57 -11.71 5.41
C GLN A 177 10.39 -12.35 6.54
N GLN A 178 9.99 -12.11 7.79
CA GLN A 178 10.57 -12.74 8.98
C GLN A 178 9.46 -13.21 9.92
N PHE A 179 9.48 -14.47 10.31
CA PHE A 179 8.50 -15.04 11.23
C PHE A 179 8.66 -14.46 12.65
N ASP A 180 7.56 -14.00 13.25
CA ASP A 180 7.50 -13.46 14.60
C ASP A 180 7.52 -14.59 15.66
N ALA A 181 8.70 -15.20 15.85
CA ALA A 181 8.85 -16.35 16.74
C ALA A 181 8.66 -16.02 18.23
N CYS A 182 8.89 -14.77 18.64
CA CYS A 182 8.63 -14.33 20.01
C CYS A 182 7.18 -13.91 20.24
N ALA A 183 6.33 -14.04 19.21
CA ALA A 183 4.93 -13.66 19.22
C ALA A 183 4.72 -12.22 19.72
N SER A 184 5.60 -11.29 19.32
CA SER A 184 5.60 -9.89 19.77
C SER A 184 5.41 -9.75 21.29
N TRP A 185 6.16 -10.53 22.09
CA TRP A 185 6.00 -10.61 23.55
C TRP A 185 4.72 -11.33 24.00
N TRP A 186 4.49 -12.51 23.42
CA TRP A 186 3.35 -13.39 23.71
C TRP A 186 1.96 -12.77 23.46
N THR A 187 1.89 -11.68 22.70
CA THR A 187 0.62 -11.00 22.37
C THR A 187 0.07 -11.40 21.00
N GLN A 188 0.89 -11.99 20.14
CA GLN A 188 0.50 -12.34 18.77
C GLN A 188 -0.52 -13.49 18.79
N GLY A 189 -1.55 -13.37 17.96
CA GLY A 189 -2.70 -14.29 17.94
C GLY A 189 -3.52 -14.25 16.64
N PRO A 190 -3.77 -13.08 16.03
CA PRO A 190 -4.50 -13.02 14.75
C PRO A 190 -3.67 -13.56 13.58
N ASP A 191 -4.24 -14.54 12.86
CA ASP A 191 -3.72 -15.01 11.58
C ASP A 191 -3.96 -13.99 10.45
N ALA A 192 -3.38 -14.22 9.27
CA ALA A 192 -3.53 -13.31 8.13
C ALA A 192 -4.99 -13.13 7.67
N THR A 193 -5.87 -14.08 7.95
CA THR A 193 -7.30 -14.00 7.59
C THR A 193 -8.04 -13.10 8.58
N LEU A 194 -7.80 -13.27 9.88
CA LEU A 194 -8.38 -12.44 10.93
C LEU A 194 -7.93 -10.98 10.85
N GLN A 195 -6.69 -10.72 10.40
CA GLN A 195 -6.17 -9.37 10.22
C GLN A 195 -6.85 -8.56 9.10
N VAL A 196 -7.56 -9.21 8.17
CA VAL A 196 -8.18 -8.56 6.99
C VAL A 196 -9.72 -8.51 7.09
N ILE A 197 -10.30 -9.22 8.07
CA ILE A 197 -11.76 -9.27 8.30
C ILE A 197 -12.25 -8.11 9.19
N LEU A 198 -11.35 -7.46 9.93
CA LEU A 198 -11.61 -6.23 10.69
C LEU A 198 -11.52 -5.00 9.78
#